data_AF-A0A0N5B995-F1
#
_entry.id   AF-A0A0N5B995-F1
#
_cell.length_a   1.000
_cell.length_b   1.000
_cell.length_c   1.000
_cell.angle_alpha   90.00
_cell.angle_beta   90.00
_cell.angle_gamma   90.00
#
_symmetry.space_group_name_H-M   'P 1'
#
loop_
_entity.id
_entity.type
_entity.pdbx_description
1 polymer ?
#
loop_
_entity_poly.entity_id
_entity_poly.type
_entity_poly.pdbx_seq_one_letter_code
_entity_poly.pdbx_strand_id
1 'polypeptide(L)'
;MSSFITRAERSGSVFYRITGLIRGGQLKWKDRPLWYDVYAAHPPHHEPIWDAKMPKHGKPVRKILYPEDVERAKQFREKSGRKETVKLADEH
;
A
#
# COMPACT_ATOMS: atom_id res chain seq x y z
N MET A 1 -32.36 5.10 10.50
CA MET A 1 -32.11 4.52 9.17
C MET A 1 -30.69 4.75 8.61
N SER A 2 -29.92 5.77 9.03
CA SER A 2 -28.62 6.14 8.41
C SER A 2 -27.36 5.36 8.90
N SER A 3 -27.39 4.75 10.09
CA SER A 3 -26.19 4.14 10.70
C SER A 3 -25.59 2.97 9.88
N PHE A 4 -26.43 2.17 9.22
CA PHE A 4 -25.99 0.94 8.54
C PHE A 4 -25.14 1.17 7.29
N ILE A 5 -25.30 2.31 6.60
CA ILE A 5 -24.55 2.60 5.37
C ILE A 5 -23.16 3.18 5.70
N THR A 6 -23.05 3.99 6.76
CA THR A 6 -21.79 4.67 7.10
C THR A 6 -20.72 3.73 7.66
N ARG A 7 -21.14 2.68 8.38
CA ARG A 7 -20.28 1.65 8.98
C ARG A 7 -20.25 0.34 8.20
N ALA A 8 -20.49 0.38 6.89
CA ALA A 8 -20.41 -0.79 6.02
C ALA A 8 -19.03 -0.88 5.33
N GLU A 9 -18.01 -1.34 6.06
CA GLU A 9 -16.62 -1.40 5.57
C GLU A 9 -16.43 -2.28 4.33
N ARG A 10 -17.27 -3.31 4.16
CA ARG A 10 -17.26 -4.19 2.98
C ARG A 10 -17.94 -3.58 1.74
N SER A 11 -18.69 -2.51 1.91
CA SER A 11 -19.46 -1.88 0.84
C SER A 11 -18.67 -0.72 0.22
N GLY A 12 -17.74 -1.06 -0.67
CA GLY A 12 -16.89 -0.09 -1.38
C GLY A 12 -15.89 0.62 -0.48
N SER A 13 -15.31 1.70 -0.99
CA SER A 13 -14.39 2.55 -0.24
C SER A 13 -15.11 3.58 0.63
N VAL A 14 -14.36 4.23 1.53
CA VAL A 14 -14.88 5.36 2.32
C VAL A 14 -15.29 6.51 1.40
N PHE A 15 -14.52 6.78 0.34
CA PHE A 15 -14.83 7.83 -0.62
C PHE A 15 -16.14 7.56 -1.37
N TYR A 16 -16.34 6.32 -1.84
CA TYR A 16 -17.59 5.90 -2.49
C TYR A 16 -18.80 6.10 -1.58
N ARG A 17 -18.70 5.67 -0.30
CA ARG A 17 -19.81 5.80 0.66
C ARG A 17 -20.16 7.25 0.96
N ILE A 18 -19.17 8.10 1.23
CA ILE A 18 -19.41 9.54 1.49
C ILE A 18 -19.98 10.23 0.25
N THR A 19 -19.45 9.93 -0.93
CA THR A 19 -19.96 10.47 -2.20
C THR A 19 -21.41 10.07 -2.43
N GLY A 20 -21.77 8.82 -2.14
CA GLY A 20 -23.15 8.34 -2.21
C GLY A 20 -24.09 9.06 -1.24
N LEU A 21 -23.66 9.28 0.00
CA LEU A 21 -24.44 10.04 1.00
C LEU A 21 -24.67 11.49 0.58
N ILE A 22 -23.65 12.12 0.00
CA ILE A 22 -23.73 13.49 -0.53
C ILE A 22 -24.74 13.53 -1.69
N ARG A 23 -24.59 12.64 -2.68
CA ARG A 23 -25.48 12.58 -3.85
C ARG A 23 -26.92 12.24 -3.49
N GLY A 24 -27.11 11.40 -2.48
CA GLY A 24 -28.42 11.03 -1.93
C GLY A 24 -29.03 12.09 -1.02
N GLY A 25 -28.37 13.25 -0.81
CA GLY A 25 -28.86 14.34 0.05
C GLY A 25 -28.86 14.03 1.54
N GLN A 26 -28.33 12.88 1.95
CA GLN A 26 -28.22 12.47 3.36
C GLN A 26 -27.05 13.17 4.08
N LEU A 27 -26.05 13.63 3.33
CA LEU A 27 -24.97 14.48 3.81
C LEU A 27 -24.96 15.77 2.97
N LYS A 28 -25.02 16.95 3.62
CA LYS A 28 -24.92 18.21 2.87
C LYS A 28 -23.50 18.39 2.35
N TRP A 29 -23.36 18.98 1.18
CA TRP A 29 -22.04 19.27 0.59
C TRP A 29 -21.12 20.10 1.50
N LYS A 30 -21.70 21.02 2.28
CA LYS A 30 -20.98 21.86 3.25
C LYS A 30 -20.42 21.06 4.43
N ASP A 31 -21.04 19.92 4.75
CA ASP A 31 -20.70 19.07 5.89
C ASP A 31 -19.78 17.90 5.47
N ARG A 32 -19.22 17.95 4.25
CA ARG A 32 -18.29 16.92 3.79
C ARG A 32 -17.02 16.89 4.66
N PRO A 33 -16.41 15.72 4.87
CA PRO A 33 -15.17 15.64 5.64
C PRO A 33 -14.03 16.44 5.00
N LEU A 34 -13.14 17.00 5.82
CA LEU A 34 -11.98 17.78 5.37
C LEU A 34 -11.11 17.03 4.34
N TRP A 35 -10.93 15.72 4.55
CA TRP A 35 -10.12 14.89 3.67
C TRP A 35 -10.76 14.64 2.29
N TYR A 36 -12.07 14.87 2.14
CA TYR A 36 -12.80 14.54 0.91
C TYR A 36 -12.22 15.27 -0.31
N ASP A 37 -11.93 16.55 -0.16
CA ASP A 37 -11.39 17.37 -1.26
C ASP A 37 -9.95 16.94 -1.62
N VAL A 38 -9.16 16.53 -0.62
CA VAL A 38 -7.81 15.99 -0.84
C VAL A 38 -7.89 14.69 -1.63
N TYR A 39 -8.79 13.78 -1.25
CA TYR A 39 -9.01 12.51 -1.95
C TYR A 39 -9.52 12.74 -3.38
N ALA A 40 -10.45 13.67 -3.57
CA ALA A 40 -11.00 13.97 -4.89
C ALA A 40 -9.96 14.60 -5.84
N ALA A 41 -9.06 15.43 -5.30
CA ALA A 41 -7.98 16.04 -6.07
C ALA A 41 -6.83 15.07 -6.37
N HIS A 42 -6.48 14.22 -5.39
CA HIS A 42 -5.36 13.28 -5.47
C HIS A 42 -5.81 11.87 -5.07
N PRO A 43 -6.59 11.19 -5.93
CA PRO A 43 -7.07 9.85 -5.61
C PRO A 43 -5.89 8.85 -5.54
N PRO A 44 -6.00 7.81 -4.70
CA PRO A 44 -4.99 6.75 -4.66
C PRO A 44 -4.95 5.99 -6.00
N HIS A 45 -3.80 5.40 -6.31
CA HIS A 45 -3.63 4.60 -7.53
C HIS A 45 -4.58 3.38 -7.59
N HIS A 46 -4.90 2.81 -6.43
CA HIS A 46 -5.87 1.74 -6.29
C HIS A 46 -6.89 2.11 -5.21
N GLU A 47 -8.17 1.93 -5.53
CA GLU A 47 -9.25 2.22 -4.61
C GLU A 47 -9.20 1.27 -3.38
N PRO A 48 -9.29 1.78 -2.14
CA PRO A 48 -9.22 0.98 -0.92
C PRO A 48 -10.55 0.27 -0.67
N ILE A 49 -10.79 -0.82 -1.39
CA ILE A 49 -11.94 -1.71 -1.24
C ILE A 49 -11.55 -2.88 -0.33
N TRP A 50 -12.52 -3.44 0.40
CA TRP A 50 -12.28 -4.50 1.38
C TRP A 50 -11.56 -5.75 0.83
N ASP A 51 -11.87 -6.16 -0.40
CA ASP A 51 -11.26 -7.30 -1.12
C ASP A 51 -10.45 -6.80 -2.33
N ALA A 52 -9.65 -5.75 -2.13
CA ALA A 52 -8.78 -5.21 -3.17
C ALA A 52 -7.67 -6.23 -3.51
N LYS A 53 -7.75 -6.83 -4.70
CA LYS A 53 -6.73 -7.76 -5.22
C LYS A 53 -5.74 -7.01 -6.09
N MET A 54 -4.51 -6.86 -5.62
CA MET A 54 -3.43 -6.24 -6.39
C MET A 54 -2.96 -7.13 -7.56
N PRO A 55 -2.28 -6.59 -8.59
CA PRO A 55 -1.88 -7.34 -9.80
C PRO A 55 -0.98 -8.58 -9.57
N LYS A 56 -0.37 -8.68 -8.39
CA LYS A 56 0.46 -9.82 -7.98
C LYS A 56 -0.16 -10.65 -6.85
N HIS A 57 -1.44 -10.43 -6.54
CA HIS A 57 -2.14 -11.21 -5.54
C HIS A 57 -2.15 -12.69 -5.94
N GLY A 58 -1.76 -13.57 -5.01
CA GLY A 58 -1.62 -15.01 -5.25
C GLY A 58 -0.35 -15.44 -5.99
N LYS A 59 0.52 -14.52 -6.44
CA LYS A 59 1.82 -14.88 -7.05
C LYS A 59 2.87 -15.07 -5.96
N PRO A 60 3.70 -16.13 -6.01
CA PRO A 60 4.79 -16.29 -5.04
C PRO A 60 5.80 -15.16 -5.20
N VAL A 61 6.28 -14.64 -4.06
CA VAL A 61 7.34 -13.63 -4.04
C VAL A 61 8.62 -14.24 -4.59
N ARG A 62 9.18 -13.63 -5.65
CA ARG A 62 10.43 -14.09 -6.26
C ARG A 62 11.62 -13.67 -5.39
N LYS A 63 12.62 -14.55 -5.28
CA LYS A 63 13.90 -14.19 -4.67
C LYS A 63 14.61 -13.16 -5.54
N ILE A 64 15.18 -12.13 -4.91
CA ILE A 64 16.02 -11.15 -5.56
C ILE A 64 17.44 -11.71 -5.52
N LEU A 65 17.95 -12.13 -6.69
CA LEU A 65 19.30 -12.64 -6.85
C LEU A 65 19.96 -11.88 -8.00
N TYR A 66 21.20 -11.47 -7.78
CA TYR A 66 21.99 -10.77 -8.78
C TYR A 66 23.11 -11.67 -9.31
N PRO A 67 23.62 -11.41 -10.53
CA PRO A 67 24.73 -12.19 -11.09
C PRO A 67 25.95 -12.25 -10.17
N GLU A 68 26.25 -11.14 -9.49
CA GLU A 68 27.39 -11.04 -8.58
C GLU A 68 27.20 -11.82 -7.27
N ASP A 69 25.99 -12.25 -6.92
CA ASP A 69 25.76 -13.09 -5.73
C ASP A 69 26.46 -14.45 -5.84
N VAL A 70 26.68 -14.93 -7.07
CA VAL A 70 27.46 -16.16 -7.32
C VAL A 70 28.91 -15.98 -6.88
N GLU A 71 29.50 -14.83 -7.20
CA GLU A 71 30.88 -14.50 -6.84
C GLU A 71 31.00 -14.20 -5.35
N ARG A 72 30.07 -13.42 -4.78
CA ARG A 72 29.99 -13.16 -3.33
C ARG A 72 29.87 -14.46 -2.54
N ALA A 73 29.09 -15.45 -3.01
CA ALA A 73 28.96 -16.74 -2.35
C ALA A 73 30.26 -17.57 -2.38
N LYS A 74 31.01 -17.54 -3.49
CA LYS A 74 32.35 -18.17 -3.57
C LYS A 74 33.32 -17.52 -2.59
N GLN A 75 33.41 -16.18 -2.62
CA GLN A 75 34.27 -15.42 -1.72
C GLN A 75 33.91 -15.64 -0.25
N PHE A 76 32.62 -15.68 0.08
CA PHE A 76 32.16 -15.94 1.45
C PHE A 76 32.60 -17.32 1.94
N ARG A 77 32.48 -18.35 1.09
CA ARG A 77 32.94 -19.71 1.42
C ARG A 77 34.45 -19.75 1.69
N GLU A 78 35.25 -19.13 0.82
CA GLU A 78 36.72 -19.07 0.95
C GLU A 78 37.16 -18.25 2.17
N LYS A 79 36.48 -17.14 2.47
CA LYS A 79 36.84 -16.19 3.53
C LYS A 79 36.14 -16.46 4.86
N SER A 80 35.56 -17.65 5.09
CA SER A 80 34.70 -17.99 6.24
C SER A 80 35.26 -17.72 7.65
N GLY A 81 36.51 -17.24 7.79
CA GLY A 81 37.12 -16.79 9.05
C GLY A 81 37.49 -15.30 9.16
N ARG A 82 37.43 -14.49 8.09
CA ARG A 82 37.85 -13.07 8.10
C ARG A 82 36.63 -12.16 7.94
N LYS A 83 36.09 -11.66 9.04
CA LYS A 83 34.97 -10.71 9.05
C LYS A 83 35.53 -9.29 9.10
N GLU A 84 35.56 -8.61 7.96
CA GLU A 84 35.81 -7.18 7.92
C GLU A 84 34.57 -6.43 8.43
N THR A 85 34.77 -5.35 9.18
CA THR A 85 33.66 -4.52 9.66
C THR A 85 33.17 -3.63 8.53
N VAL A 86 31.94 -3.88 8.06
CA VAL A 86 31.30 -3.05 7.03
C VAL A 86 30.53 -1.93 7.72
N LYS A 87 30.83 -0.68 7.35
CA LYS A 87 30.03 0.48 7.74
C LYS A 87 28.87 0.62 6.78
N LEU A 88 27.64 0.48 7.30
CA LEU A 88 26.42 0.53 6.49
C LEU A 88 25.88 1.95 6.28
N ALA A 89 26.36 2.92 7.05
CA ALA A 89 25.84 4.29 7.06
C ALA A 89 26.57 5.24 6.08
N ASP A 90 27.68 4.79 5.50
CA ASP A 90 28.43 5.58 4.54
C ASP A 90 27.77 5.36 3.17
N GLU A 91 26.82 6.22 2.82
CA GLU A 91 26.39 6.39 1.44
C GLU A 91 27.51 7.12 0.68
N HIS A 92 27.84 6.64 -0.51
CA HIS A 92 28.93 7.14 -1.35
C HIS A 92 29.00 8.67 -1.50
#